data_AF-A0AAU9P6Y9-F1
#
_entry.id   AF-A0AAU9P6Y9-F1
#
_cell.length_a   1.000
_cell.length_b   1.000
_cell.length_c   1.000
_cell.angle_alpha   90.00
_cell.angle_beta   90.00
_cell.angle_gamma   90.00
#
_symmetry.space_group_name_H-M   'P 1'
#
loop_
_entity.id
_entity.type
_entity.pdbx_description
1 polymer ?
#
loop_
_entity_poly.entity_id
_entity_poly.type
_entity_poly.pdbx_seq_one_letter_code
_entity_poly.pdbx_strand_id
1 'polypeptide(L)'
;MFYITVFQDLIVDGFLSTKSKALCVETPIGDDVYALKEIGVDDAVGIYKKAAKPLVINGLGFRQPFHDNTFDFIFSGAGGFDRSEKAAEFAEEVQRTLKPEGYFIVHTASNDTYSFNSFIGLFNCCKFIRSRHIDGFDSNMPEIHEIVMKKVNDIKIRRKTDQNSNNKCYVKGYKQDLVKRAEPLIPKEPLKPWLTLKRNIQNVKYLPSMVDITFKQRYIYIDVGSRSYGSSIASWFKKQYPKQNKTFEIYAIEADKHFHDQYKSKKGVTLLPYAAWVKNESLTFEINQTPGDENVEKGRGMGRIQPVESGGGIVGSVDEIQGFDFAEWLKNTVTEKDFVVMKMDIEGTEFDLIPRLIETGAICLIDEVFLECHYNRWQKCCPGVRSPKYQKTYGQCLDLFKSLRQRGVLVHQWW
;
A
#
# COMPACT_ATOMS: atom_id res chain seq x y z
N MET A 1 14.52 28.00 21.56
CA MET A 1 15.96 27.76 21.29
C MET A 1 16.19 26.68 20.25
N PHE A 2 15.55 25.50 20.33
CA PHE A 2 15.73 24.40 19.37
C PHE A 2 15.77 24.83 17.88
N TYR A 3 14.69 25.46 17.38
CA TYR A 3 14.63 25.85 15.96
C TYR A 3 15.67 26.89 15.55
N ILE A 4 16.11 27.77 16.47
CA ILE A 4 17.16 28.76 16.17
C ILE A 4 18.45 28.02 15.80
N THR A 5 18.85 27.03 16.59
CA THR A 5 20.05 26.22 16.33
C THR A 5 19.92 25.44 15.02
N VAL A 6 18.76 24.80 14.77
CA VAL A 6 18.50 24.10 13.51
C VAL A 6 18.67 25.03 12.32
N PHE A 7 18.06 26.22 12.35
CA PHE A 7 18.13 27.13 11.21
C PHE A 7 19.51 27.77 11.03
N GLN A 8 20.26 28.00 12.12
CA GLN A 8 21.66 28.41 12.04
C GLN A 8 22.52 27.36 11.34
N ASP A 9 22.36 26.08 11.69
CA ASP A 9 23.02 24.98 10.98
C ASP A 9 22.66 24.97 9.49
N LEU A 10 21.38 25.16 9.15
CA LEU A 10 20.93 25.19 7.75
C LEU A 10 21.50 26.39 6.98
N ILE A 11 21.80 27.52 7.64
CA ILE A 11 22.54 28.62 7.02
C ILE A 11 24.00 28.23 6.77
N VAL A 12 24.66 27.64 7.76
CA VAL A 12 26.06 27.18 7.64
C VAL A 12 26.21 26.14 6.53
N ASP A 13 25.26 25.21 6.41
CA ASP A 13 25.21 24.18 5.37
C ASP A 13 24.85 24.75 3.99
N GLY A 14 24.40 26.01 3.89
CA GLY A 14 24.01 26.66 2.65
C GLY A 14 22.63 26.24 2.11
N PHE A 15 21.76 25.72 2.97
CA PHE A 15 20.37 25.37 2.63
C PHE A 15 19.37 26.50 2.93
N LEU A 16 19.75 27.45 3.78
CA LEU A 16 18.97 28.64 4.14
C LEU A 16 19.82 29.90 3.96
N SER A 17 19.19 31.01 3.57
CA SER A 17 19.82 32.33 3.51
C SER A 17 18.97 33.31 4.31
N THR A 18 19.61 34.29 4.95
CA THR A 18 18.89 35.41 5.61
C THR A 18 18.04 36.23 4.63
N LYS A 19 18.33 36.13 3.33
CA LYS A 19 17.54 36.77 2.26
C LYS A 19 16.41 35.89 1.72
N SER A 20 16.26 34.66 2.22
CA SER A 20 15.24 33.72 1.75
C SER A 20 13.84 34.19 2.10
N LYS A 21 12.92 34.07 1.15
CA LYS A 21 11.49 34.05 1.47
C LYS A 21 11.12 32.65 1.97
N ALA A 22 10.69 32.56 3.23
CA ALA A 22 10.53 31.31 3.95
C ALA A 22 9.06 31.01 4.32
N LEU A 23 8.66 29.74 4.17
CA LEU A 23 7.37 29.23 4.61
C LEU A 23 7.55 28.12 5.64
N CYS A 24 6.88 28.25 6.79
CA CYS A 24 6.71 27.16 7.74
C CYS A 24 5.30 26.55 7.59
N VAL A 25 5.22 25.23 7.36
CA VAL A 25 3.97 24.52 7.08
C VAL A 25 3.59 23.62 8.25
N GLU A 26 2.30 23.65 8.63
CA GLU A 26 1.75 22.95 9.82
C GLU A 26 2.33 23.48 11.13
N THR A 27 2.44 24.81 11.26
CA THR A 27 2.98 25.50 12.46
C THR A 27 1.87 26.19 13.26
N PRO A 28 1.40 25.61 14.39
CA PRO A 28 0.20 26.11 15.08
C PRO A 28 0.32 27.52 15.65
N ILE A 29 1.49 27.85 16.20
CA ILE A 29 1.76 29.13 16.87
C ILE A 29 2.96 29.89 16.29
N GLY A 30 3.70 29.28 15.35
CA GLY A 30 4.78 29.96 14.64
C GLY A 30 6.12 29.97 15.35
N ASP A 31 6.44 29.01 16.23
CA ASP A 31 7.74 28.96 16.93
C ASP A 31 8.93 28.87 15.97
N ASP A 32 8.75 28.14 14.87
CA ASP A 32 9.70 28.05 13.76
C ASP A 32 9.78 29.35 12.96
N VAL A 33 8.65 30.01 12.69
CA VAL A 33 8.61 31.34 12.04
C VAL A 33 9.32 32.38 12.89
N TYR A 34 9.08 32.37 14.20
CA TYR A 34 9.74 33.24 15.16
C TYR A 34 11.25 33.01 15.14
N ALA A 35 11.69 31.75 15.23
CA ALA A 35 13.10 31.40 15.17
C ALA A 35 13.79 31.85 13.87
N LEU A 36 13.13 31.72 12.72
CA LEU A 36 13.64 32.25 11.44
C LEU A 36 13.86 33.76 11.49
N LYS A 37 12.89 34.52 12.00
CA LYS A 37 12.98 35.98 12.13
C LYS A 37 14.09 36.39 13.10
N GLU A 38 14.23 35.70 14.23
CA GLU A 38 15.28 35.99 15.22
C GLU A 38 16.71 35.83 14.65
N ILE A 39 16.90 34.95 13.67
CA ILE A 39 18.20 34.77 13.00
C ILE A 39 18.36 35.62 11.72
N GLY A 40 17.43 36.56 11.48
CA GLY A 40 17.49 37.51 10.38
C GLY A 40 16.88 37.06 9.06
N VAL A 41 16.05 36.01 9.05
CA VAL A 41 15.20 35.65 7.90
C VAL A 41 13.86 36.38 8.03
N ASP A 42 13.85 37.65 7.66
CA ASP A 42 12.72 38.55 7.95
C ASP A 42 11.43 38.19 7.18
N ASP A 43 11.54 37.75 5.92
CA ASP A 43 10.41 37.34 5.04
C ASP A 43 10.00 35.89 5.30
N ALA A 44 9.70 35.58 6.57
CA ALA A 44 9.17 34.30 7.02
C ALA A 44 7.69 34.40 7.41
N VAL A 45 6.89 33.42 6.97
CA VAL A 45 5.47 33.27 7.34
C VAL A 45 5.14 31.81 7.61
N GLY A 46 4.22 31.57 8.53
CA GLY A 46 3.68 30.24 8.84
C GLY A 46 2.27 30.05 8.31
N ILE A 47 1.89 28.79 8.04
CA ILE A 47 0.49 28.41 7.81
C ILE A 47 0.02 27.32 8.76
N TYR A 48 -1.23 27.48 9.19
CA TYR A 48 -1.96 26.47 9.95
C TYR A 48 -3.47 26.62 9.77
N LYS A 49 -4.21 25.56 10.08
CA LYS A 49 -5.69 25.57 9.99
C LYS A 49 -6.34 26.70 10.79
N LYS A 50 -5.71 27.15 11.87
CA LYS A 50 -6.13 28.32 12.65
C LYS A 50 -4.99 29.33 12.66
N ALA A 51 -5.27 30.56 12.25
CA ALA A 51 -4.27 31.63 12.23
C ALA A 51 -3.83 32.01 13.66
N ALA A 52 -2.55 32.34 13.81
CA ALA A 52 -1.92 32.89 15.01
C ALA A 52 -1.07 34.09 14.58
N LYS A 53 -1.73 35.24 14.40
CA LYS A 53 -1.10 36.46 13.89
C LYS A 53 -0.08 37.03 14.89
N PRO A 54 1.00 37.69 14.42
CA PRO A 54 1.31 37.99 13.03
C PRO A 54 2.06 36.87 12.29
N LEU A 55 2.53 35.83 13.00
CA LEU A 55 3.45 34.84 12.45
C LEU A 55 2.78 33.81 11.55
N VAL A 56 1.53 33.45 11.86
CA VAL A 56 0.83 32.35 11.19
C VAL A 56 -0.48 32.83 10.58
N ILE A 57 -0.66 32.57 9.29
CA ILE A 57 -1.92 32.81 8.57
C ILE A 57 -2.72 31.51 8.41
N ASN A 58 -3.99 31.63 8.03
CA ASN A 58 -4.82 30.48 7.74
C ASN A 58 -4.37 29.79 6.45
N GLY A 59 -4.13 28.48 6.51
CA GLY A 59 -3.77 27.64 5.36
C GLY A 59 -3.64 26.18 5.77
N LEU A 60 -3.66 25.27 4.79
CA LEU A 60 -3.52 23.83 5.01
C LEU A 60 -2.26 23.34 4.30
N GLY A 61 -1.53 22.36 4.85
CA GLY A 61 -0.32 21.85 4.21
C GLY A 61 -0.55 21.31 2.78
N PHE A 62 -1.71 20.69 2.55
CA PHE A 62 -2.18 20.18 1.24
C PHE A 62 -3.00 21.19 0.42
N ARG A 63 -3.11 22.45 0.87
CA ARG A 63 -3.70 23.55 0.10
C ARG A 63 -3.13 24.88 0.59
N GLN A 64 -1.94 25.21 0.12
CA GLN A 64 -1.18 26.37 0.55
C GLN A 64 -1.72 27.63 -0.15
N PRO A 65 -2.00 28.73 0.59
CA PRO A 65 -2.65 29.92 0.07
C PRO A 65 -1.68 30.86 -0.67
N PHE A 66 -0.79 30.30 -1.49
CA PHE A 66 0.27 31.02 -2.20
C PHE A 66 0.34 30.60 -3.66
N HIS A 67 0.87 31.49 -4.50
CA HIS A 67 1.12 31.21 -5.91
C HIS A 67 2.31 30.26 -6.10
N ASP A 68 2.45 29.75 -7.31
CA ASP A 68 3.54 28.87 -7.69
C ASP A 68 4.89 29.59 -7.58
N ASN A 69 5.95 28.85 -7.22
CA ASN A 69 7.32 29.37 -7.14
C ASN A 69 7.45 30.64 -6.27
N THR A 70 6.84 30.64 -5.09
CA THR A 70 6.84 31.77 -4.16
C THR A 70 8.02 31.76 -3.21
N PHE A 71 8.39 30.60 -2.65
CA PHE A 71 9.33 30.50 -1.52
C PHE A 71 10.70 29.97 -1.97
N ASP A 72 11.76 30.51 -1.38
CA ASP A 72 13.12 30.00 -1.56
C ASP A 72 13.40 28.83 -0.59
N PHE A 73 12.69 28.82 0.54
CA PHE A 73 12.84 27.84 1.62
C PHE A 73 11.46 27.46 2.16
N ILE A 74 11.21 26.16 2.31
CA ILE A 74 10.01 25.64 2.99
C ILE A 74 10.45 24.70 4.10
N PHE A 75 9.85 24.83 5.27
CA PHE A 75 10.10 24.00 6.43
C PHE A 75 8.80 23.38 6.95
N SER A 76 8.85 22.12 7.35
CA SER A 76 7.79 21.51 8.17
C SER A 76 8.41 20.82 9.38
N GLY A 77 8.26 21.46 10.53
CA GLY A 77 8.78 21.01 11.81
C GLY A 77 7.79 20.13 12.60
N ALA A 78 8.26 19.63 13.74
CA ALA A 78 7.44 18.96 14.77
C ALA A 78 6.51 17.86 14.24
N GLY A 79 6.89 17.09 13.20
CA GLY A 79 6.04 16.05 12.62
C GLY A 79 4.76 16.57 11.94
N GLY A 80 4.75 17.84 11.50
CA GLY A 80 3.62 18.43 10.78
C GLY A 80 3.25 17.63 9.53
N PHE A 81 4.26 17.21 8.77
CA PHE A 81 4.10 16.36 7.59
C PHE A 81 3.54 14.95 7.96
N ASP A 82 4.03 14.34 9.04
CA ASP A 82 3.63 13.01 9.51
C ASP A 82 2.14 12.90 9.84
N ARG A 83 1.58 13.99 10.38
CA ARG A 83 0.16 14.10 10.76
C ARG A 83 -0.75 14.42 9.58
N SER A 84 -0.22 14.70 8.40
CA SER A 84 -1.03 15.00 7.23
C SER A 84 -1.80 13.77 6.78
N GLU A 85 -3.13 13.89 6.68
CA GLU A 85 -3.98 12.85 6.08
C GLU A 85 -3.77 12.73 4.56
N LYS A 86 -3.22 13.77 3.93
CA LYS A 86 -3.03 13.93 2.50
C LYS A 86 -1.56 14.22 2.19
N ALA A 87 -0.67 13.30 2.57
CA ALA A 87 0.78 13.47 2.44
C ALA A 87 1.23 13.72 0.99
N ALA A 88 0.60 13.06 0.01
CA ALA A 88 0.88 13.29 -1.41
C ALA A 88 0.50 14.71 -1.87
N GLU A 89 -0.72 15.17 -1.54
CA GLU A 89 -1.16 16.54 -1.88
C GLU A 89 -0.31 17.60 -1.14
N PHE A 90 0.12 17.31 0.11
CA PHE A 90 1.08 18.15 0.81
C PHE A 90 2.38 18.28 0.02
N ALA A 91 2.99 17.15 -0.38
CA ALA A 91 4.22 17.16 -1.17
C ALA A 91 4.05 17.91 -2.50
N GLU A 92 2.91 17.75 -3.17
CA GLU A 92 2.57 18.49 -4.39
C GLU A 92 2.49 20.01 -4.16
N GLU A 93 1.88 20.45 -3.06
CA GLU A 93 1.82 21.87 -2.72
C GLU A 93 3.19 22.44 -2.37
N VAL A 94 4.03 21.70 -1.63
CA VAL A 94 5.43 22.08 -1.40
C VAL A 94 6.16 22.24 -2.72
N GLN A 95 6.02 21.27 -3.64
CA GLN A 95 6.62 21.36 -4.96
C GLN A 95 6.10 22.54 -5.79
N ARG A 96 4.82 22.88 -5.63
CA ARG A 96 4.17 23.97 -6.37
C ARG A 96 4.69 25.33 -5.89
N THR A 97 4.72 25.54 -4.57
CA THR A 97 5.06 26.84 -3.97
C THR A 97 6.56 27.07 -3.81
N LEU A 98 7.39 26.02 -3.76
CA LEU A 98 8.85 26.15 -3.72
C LEU A 98 9.39 26.63 -5.08
N LYS A 99 10.31 27.58 -5.09
CA LYS A 99 11.02 28.01 -6.30
C LYS A 99 12.02 26.95 -6.76
N PRO A 100 12.37 26.89 -8.06
CA PRO A 100 13.51 26.11 -8.50
C PRO A 100 14.78 26.48 -7.75
N GLU A 101 15.61 25.48 -7.49
CA GLU A 101 16.80 25.54 -6.62
C GLU A 101 16.52 25.85 -5.14
N GLY A 102 15.27 26.07 -4.75
CA GLY A 102 14.86 26.20 -3.36
C GLY A 102 14.91 24.88 -2.60
N TYR A 103 14.97 24.97 -1.28
CA TYR A 103 15.06 23.82 -0.38
C TYR A 103 13.76 23.59 0.40
N PHE A 104 13.39 22.32 0.54
CA PHE A 104 12.38 21.85 1.48
C PHE A 104 13.06 20.99 2.54
N ILE A 105 12.85 21.36 3.81
CA ILE A 105 13.35 20.60 4.95
C ILE A 105 12.15 20.11 5.75
N VAL A 106 12.15 18.82 6.08
CA VAL A 106 11.14 18.21 6.95
C VAL A 106 11.80 17.58 8.15
N HIS A 107 11.16 17.70 9.31
CA HIS A 107 11.45 16.97 10.53
C HIS A 107 10.35 15.93 10.75
N THR A 108 10.70 14.64 10.67
CA THR A 108 9.77 13.52 10.81
C THR A 108 10.21 12.55 11.91
N ALA A 109 9.24 11.88 12.55
CA ALA A 109 9.48 10.81 13.50
C ALA A 109 9.77 9.47 12.80
N SER A 110 9.42 9.34 11.51
CA SER A 110 9.64 8.11 10.74
C SER A 110 11.13 7.89 10.46
N ASN A 111 11.66 6.78 10.94
CA ASN A 111 13.10 6.51 10.94
C ASN A 111 13.50 5.21 10.20
N ASP A 112 12.57 4.58 9.47
CA ASP A 112 12.85 3.35 8.74
C ASP A 112 13.07 3.59 7.22
N THR A 113 13.75 2.66 6.57
CA THR A 113 14.10 2.80 5.14
C THR A 113 12.88 2.79 4.21
N TYR A 114 11.79 2.12 4.59
CA TYR A 114 10.58 2.04 3.77
C TYR A 114 9.83 3.36 3.78
N SER A 115 9.62 3.97 4.96
CA SER A 115 9.02 5.30 5.07
C SER A 115 9.88 6.35 4.38
N PHE A 116 11.20 6.33 4.57
CA PHE A 116 12.12 7.22 3.87
C PHE A 116 11.98 7.12 2.33
N ASN A 117 12.00 5.91 1.76
CA ASN A 117 11.84 5.73 0.32
C ASN A 117 10.44 6.16 -0.17
N SER A 118 9.42 5.93 0.65
CA SER A 118 8.03 6.35 0.34
C SER A 118 7.93 7.88 0.32
N PHE A 119 8.54 8.57 1.28
CA PHE A 119 8.65 10.03 1.32
C PHE A 119 9.33 10.59 0.07
N ILE A 120 10.51 10.08 -0.30
CA ILE A 120 11.23 10.50 -1.52
C ILE A 120 10.40 10.25 -2.79
N GLY A 121 9.58 9.19 -2.79
CA GLY A 121 8.66 8.83 -3.87
C GLY A 121 7.52 9.83 -4.07
N LEU A 122 7.11 10.57 -3.02
CA LEU A 122 6.08 11.60 -3.14
C LEU A 122 6.57 12.78 -4.01
N PHE A 123 7.87 13.10 -3.96
CA PHE A 123 8.42 14.27 -4.61
C PHE A 123 8.86 14.04 -6.06
N ASN A 124 8.16 14.63 -7.03
CA ASN A 124 8.44 14.42 -8.46
C ASN A 124 9.52 15.35 -9.02
N CYS A 125 9.60 16.60 -8.55
CA CYS A 125 10.56 17.61 -9.04
C CYS A 125 11.61 18.02 -8.00
N CYS A 126 11.73 17.27 -6.90
CA CYS A 126 12.77 17.49 -5.91
C CYS A 126 13.79 16.34 -5.90
N LYS A 127 15.07 16.69 -5.75
CA LYS A 127 16.15 15.74 -5.47
C LYS A 127 16.39 15.66 -3.97
N PHE A 128 16.69 14.46 -3.49
CA PHE A 128 17.26 14.25 -2.16
C PHE A 128 18.66 14.86 -2.09
N ILE A 129 18.97 15.53 -0.97
CA ILE A 129 20.29 16.12 -0.71
C ILE A 129 20.99 15.41 0.43
N ARG A 130 20.36 15.37 1.60
CA ARG A 130 20.91 14.83 2.84
C ARG A 130 19.78 14.42 3.77
N SER A 131 20.03 13.45 4.63
CA SER A 131 19.26 13.26 5.86
C SER A 131 20.19 13.09 7.05
N ARG A 132 19.71 13.40 8.25
CA ARG A 132 20.41 13.15 9.52
C ARG A 132 19.41 12.91 10.64
N HIS A 133 19.90 12.32 11.72
CA HIS A 133 19.17 12.22 12.98
C HIS A 133 19.64 13.34 13.90
N ILE A 134 18.71 14.03 14.55
CA ILE A 134 18.99 15.05 15.57
C ILE A 134 18.16 14.76 16.82
N ASP A 135 18.64 15.24 17.96
CA ASP A 135 17.92 15.11 19.23
C ASP A 135 16.59 15.87 19.17
N GLY A 136 15.55 15.20 19.67
CA GLY A 136 14.22 15.75 19.82
C GLY A 136 14.12 16.90 20.81
N PHE A 137 13.09 17.72 20.67
CA PHE A 137 12.82 18.80 21.63
C PHE A 137 11.78 18.44 22.69
N ASP A 138 11.03 17.34 22.54
CA ASP A 138 10.06 16.86 23.53
C ASP A 138 9.96 15.31 23.58
N SER A 139 9.22 14.79 24.56
CA SER A 139 9.03 13.35 24.77
C SER A 139 8.19 12.66 23.68
N ASN A 140 7.43 13.41 22.89
CA ASN A 140 6.61 12.85 21.80
C ASN A 140 7.46 12.61 20.54
N MET A 141 8.54 13.38 20.38
CA MET A 141 9.47 13.27 19.27
C MET A 141 10.91 13.30 19.78
N PRO A 142 11.36 12.27 20.53
CA PRO A 142 12.67 12.26 21.19
C PRO A 142 13.84 12.17 20.20
N GLU A 143 13.58 11.68 18.99
CA GLU A 143 14.52 11.65 17.88
C GLU A 143 13.82 12.21 16.64
N ILE A 144 14.52 13.08 15.90
CA ILE A 144 14.02 13.70 14.68
C ILE A 144 14.89 13.23 13.51
N HIS A 145 14.24 12.68 12.49
CA HIS A 145 14.85 12.45 11.19
C HIS A 145 14.63 13.69 10.32
N GLU A 146 15.70 14.46 10.11
CA GLU A 146 15.71 15.61 9.22
C GLU A 146 16.02 15.16 7.79
N ILE A 147 15.17 15.53 6.83
CA ILE A 147 15.37 15.23 5.40
C ILE A 147 15.39 16.54 4.62
N VAL A 148 16.44 16.72 3.80
CA VAL A 148 16.64 17.90 2.95
C VAL A 148 16.40 17.54 1.49
N MET A 149 15.45 18.23 0.88
CA MET A 149 15.06 18.10 -0.52
C MET A 149 15.34 19.43 -1.26
N LYS A 150 15.75 19.36 -2.52
CA LYS A 150 15.96 20.55 -3.36
C LYS A 150 15.12 20.46 -4.62
N LYS A 151 14.33 21.49 -4.94
CA LYS A 151 13.59 21.54 -6.21
C LYS A 151 14.56 21.76 -7.37
N VAL A 152 14.44 20.97 -8.42
CA VAL A 152 15.26 21.07 -9.63
C VAL A 152 14.43 21.62 -10.79
N ASN A 153 15.07 22.40 -11.67
CA ASN A 153 14.42 22.98 -12.86
C ASN A 153 13.98 21.94 -13.90
N ASP A 154 14.54 20.73 -13.87
CA ASP A 154 14.43 19.79 -14.98
C ASP A 154 13.49 18.60 -14.68
N ILE A 155 12.26 18.71 -15.19
CA ILE A 155 11.21 17.67 -15.16
C ILE A 155 11.68 16.38 -15.90
N LYS A 156 12.80 16.43 -16.63
CA LYS A 156 13.31 15.34 -17.47
C LYS A 156 14.06 14.23 -16.70
N ILE A 157 14.38 14.39 -15.41
CA ILE A 157 15.21 13.42 -14.68
C ILE A 157 14.45 12.12 -14.35
N ARG A 158 13.14 12.15 -14.04
CA ARG A 158 12.40 10.92 -13.66
C ARG A 158 11.60 10.25 -14.78
N ARG A 159 11.23 10.96 -15.86
CA ARG A 159 10.59 10.33 -17.03
C ARG A 159 11.48 9.27 -17.70
N LYS A 160 12.82 9.36 -17.54
CA LYS A 160 13.77 8.38 -18.06
C LYS A 160 13.92 7.12 -17.21
N THR A 161 13.59 7.14 -15.91
CA THR A 161 13.64 5.94 -15.06
C THR A 161 12.35 5.11 -15.13
N ASP A 162 11.22 5.74 -15.46
CA ASP A 162 9.92 5.07 -15.58
C ASP A 162 9.69 4.42 -16.96
N GLN A 163 10.59 4.65 -17.92
CA GLN A 163 10.56 4.04 -19.26
C GLN A 163 11.40 2.77 -19.38
N ASN A 164 11.67 2.06 -18.27
CA ASN A 164 12.22 0.72 -18.39
C ASN A 164 11.07 -0.26 -18.67
N SER A 165 10.77 -0.43 -19.95
CA SER A 165 9.76 -1.31 -20.57
C SER A 165 9.97 -2.81 -20.32
N ASN A 166 10.73 -3.18 -19.29
CA ASN A 166 10.84 -4.56 -18.87
C ASN A 166 9.81 -4.78 -17.78
N ASN A 167 8.81 -5.61 -18.02
CA ASN A 167 7.77 -6.03 -17.06
C ASN A 167 8.32 -6.77 -15.81
N LYS A 168 9.59 -6.60 -15.46
CA LYS A 168 10.26 -7.21 -14.31
C LYS A 168 10.27 -6.22 -13.16
N CYS A 169 9.81 -6.65 -11.98
CA CYS A 169 9.93 -5.84 -10.76
C CYS A 169 11.39 -5.51 -10.48
N TYR A 170 11.74 -4.22 -10.47
CA TYR A 170 13.00 -3.77 -9.92
C TYR A 170 12.91 -3.77 -8.40
N VAL A 171 13.45 -4.83 -7.79
CA VAL A 171 13.35 -5.02 -6.34
C VAL A 171 14.43 -4.22 -5.64
N LYS A 172 14.04 -3.11 -5.00
CA LYS A 172 14.94 -2.33 -4.15
C LYS A 172 15.42 -3.17 -2.95
N GLY A 173 16.67 -2.97 -2.52
CA GLY A 173 17.31 -3.77 -1.45
C GLY A 173 16.48 -3.84 -0.16
N TYR A 174 15.91 -2.71 0.27
CA TYR A 174 15.09 -2.68 1.49
C TYR A 174 13.81 -3.55 1.40
N LYS A 175 13.23 -3.73 0.20
CA LYS A 175 12.10 -4.66 0.00
C LYS A 175 12.56 -6.11 0.16
N GLN A 176 13.77 -6.46 -0.29
CA GLN A 176 14.33 -7.80 -0.05
C GLN A 176 14.58 -8.04 1.44
N ASP A 177 15.09 -7.04 2.16
CA ASP A 177 15.33 -7.17 3.59
C ASP A 177 14.03 -7.28 4.40
N LEU A 178 12.95 -6.65 3.95
CA LEU A 178 11.61 -6.87 4.50
C LEU A 178 11.14 -8.32 4.32
N VAL A 179 11.30 -8.87 3.11
CA VAL A 179 10.93 -10.26 2.84
C VAL A 179 11.76 -11.25 3.66
N LYS A 180 13.04 -10.97 3.92
CA LYS A 180 13.89 -11.80 4.81
C LYS A 180 13.41 -11.80 6.26
N ARG A 181 12.75 -10.73 6.70
CA ARG A 181 12.16 -10.60 8.05
C ARG A 181 10.76 -11.22 8.17
N ALA A 182 10.16 -11.64 7.04
CA ALA A 182 8.86 -12.32 7.03
C ALA A 182 8.90 -13.63 7.81
N GLU A 183 7.73 -14.10 8.27
CA GLU A 183 7.62 -15.43 8.84
C GLU A 183 8.07 -16.52 7.82
N PRO A 184 8.68 -17.62 8.28
CA PRO A 184 9.15 -18.67 7.39
C PRO A 184 7.99 -19.32 6.63
N LEU A 185 8.23 -19.69 5.37
CA LEU A 185 7.27 -20.51 4.63
C LEU A 185 7.16 -21.89 5.29
N ILE A 186 5.95 -22.41 5.36
CA ILE A 186 5.65 -23.77 5.79
C ILE A 186 6.10 -24.72 4.66
N PRO A 187 7.11 -25.57 4.87
CA PRO A 187 7.70 -26.36 3.79
C PRO A 187 6.95 -27.65 3.50
N LYS A 188 6.07 -28.10 4.40
CA LYS A 188 5.33 -29.36 4.31
C LYS A 188 3.83 -29.13 4.36
N GLU A 189 3.09 -29.91 3.59
CA GLU A 189 1.63 -29.87 3.54
C GLU A 189 1.05 -30.05 4.96
N PRO A 190 0.25 -29.10 5.47
CA PRO A 190 -0.32 -29.22 6.80
C PRO A 190 -1.42 -30.29 6.82
N LEU A 191 -1.25 -31.33 7.64
CA LEU A 191 -2.26 -32.39 7.83
C LEU A 191 -3.57 -31.85 8.43
N LYS A 192 -3.49 -30.76 9.20
CA LYS A 192 -4.64 -30.04 9.76
C LYS A 192 -4.50 -28.55 9.40
N PRO A 193 -4.95 -28.13 8.19
CA PRO A 193 -4.76 -26.76 7.70
C PRO A 193 -5.26 -25.68 8.65
N TRP A 194 -6.50 -25.81 9.14
CA TRP A 194 -7.11 -24.80 10.03
C TRP A 194 -6.36 -24.61 11.36
N LEU A 195 -5.86 -25.68 11.97
CA LEU A 195 -5.04 -25.57 13.19
C LEU A 195 -3.68 -24.95 12.89
N THR A 196 -3.12 -25.25 11.72
CA THR A 196 -1.84 -24.69 11.28
C THR A 196 -1.99 -23.20 10.98
N LEU A 197 -3.07 -22.79 10.31
CA LEU A 197 -3.46 -21.40 10.10
C LEU A 197 -3.56 -20.65 11.42
N LYS A 198 -4.33 -21.17 12.38
CA LYS A 198 -4.55 -20.51 13.66
C LYS A 198 -3.23 -20.26 14.42
N ARG A 199 -2.28 -21.20 14.33
CA ARG A 199 -0.93 -21.04 14.89
C ARG A 199 -0.09 -20.06 14.08
N ASN A 200 -0.21 -20.09 12.75
CA ASN A 200 0.60 -19.26 11.86
C ASN A 200 0.18 -17.79 11.87
N ILE A 201 -1.12 -17.50 11.98
CA ILE A 201 -1.66 -16.12 12.07
C ILE A 201 -0.97 -15.33 13.20
N GLN A 202 -0.65 -15.98 14.31
CA GLN A 202 0.05 -15.34 15.44
C GLN A 202 1.50 -14.96 15.12
N ASN A 203 2.09 -15.59 14.11
CA ASN A 203 3.48 -15.37 13.70
C ASN A 203 3.60 -14.48 12.45
N VAL A 204 2.49 -14.19 11.77
CA VAL A 204 2.48 -13.34 10.56
C VAL A 204 3.14 -12.01 10.86
N LYS A 205 4.14 -11.65 10.05
CA LYS A 205 4.84 -10.38 10.14
C LYS A 205 4.20 -9.41 9.16
N TYR A 206 3.10 -8.79 9.58
CA TYR A 206 2.40 -7.77 8.79
C TYR A 206 3.35 -6.65 8.41
N LEU A 207 3.31 -6.14 7.17
CA LEU A 207 4.20 -5.07 6.76
C LEU A 207 4.10 -3.84 7.68
N PRO A 208 2.90 -3.33 8.04
CA PRO A 208 2.78 -2.19 8.95
C PRO A 208 3.18 -2.48 10.40
N SER A 209 3.55 -3.71 10.74
CA SER A 209 4.19 -4.01 12.03
C SER A 209 5.71 -3.93 11.98
N MET A 210 6.30 -3.83 10.78
CA MET A 210 7.75 -3.82 10.54
C MET A 210 8.27 -2.48 10.03
N VAL A 211 7.40 -1.61 9.50
CA VAL A 211 7.74 -0.31 8.89
C VAL A 211 6.65 0.72 9.15
N ASP A 212 6.99 2.01 9.07
CA ASP A 212 6.02 3.10 9.04
C ASP A 212 5.45 3.29 7.62
N ILE A 213 4.13 3.28 7.49
CA ILE A 213 3.43 3.41 6.20
C ILE A 213 2.94 4.84 5.94
N THR A 214 3.33 5.83 6.74
CA THR A 214 2.78 7.19 6.75
C THR A 214 2.84 7.92 5.41
N PHE A 215 3.92 7.76 4.64
CA PHE A 215 4.17 8.55 3.42
C PHE A 215 3.66 7.88 2.16
N LYS A 216 2.36 7.60 2.14
CA LYS A 216 1.67 6.98 1.01
C LYS A 216 0.53 7.86 0.52
N GLN A 217 0.23 7.75 -0.77
CA GLN A 217 -0.81 8.54 -1.41
C GLN A 217 -2.20 8.07 -1.02
N ARG A 218 -2.45 6.76 -1.13
CA ARG A 218 -3.66 6.08 -0.66
C ARG A 218 -3.30 4.78 0.02
N TYR A 219 -4.27 4.24 0.74
CA TYR A 219 -4.17 2.93 1.39
C TYR A 219 -5.31 2.07 0.85
N ILE A 220 -4.98 0.95 0.23
CA ILE A 220 -5.91 0.17 -0.57
C ILE A 220 -5.85 -1.28 -0.14
N TYR A 221 -7.02 -1.87 0.08
CA TYR A 221 -7.19 -3.31 0.32
C TYR A 221 -8.01 -3.91 -0.81
N ILE A 222 -7.48 -4.96 -1.43
CA ILE A 222 -8.12 -5.68 -2.53
C ILE A 222 -8.38 -7.10 -2.06
N ASP A 223 -9.66 -7.47 -1.95
CA ASP A 223 -10.09 -8.82 -1.60
C ASP A 223 -10.56 -9.56 -2.86
N VAL A 224 -9.70 -10.44 -3.38
CA VAL A 224 -9.92 -11.21 -4.60
C VAL A 224 -10.56 -12.55 -4.24
N GLY A 225 -11.81 -12.76 -4.67
CA GLY A 225 -12.65 -13.86 -4.19
C GLY A 225 -13.20 -13.57 -2.79
N SER A 226 -13.79 -12.38 -2.64
CA SER A 226 -14.20 -11.84 -1.34
C SER A 226 -15.37 -12.58 -0.69
N ARG A 227 -16.19 -13.32 -1.43
CA ARG A 227 -17.40 -13.98 -0.95
C ARG A 227 -18.33 -12.98 -0.24
N SER A 228 -18.78 -13.28 0.97
CA SER A 228 -19.62 -12.39 1.79
C SER A 228 -18.80 -11.29 2.46
N TYR A 229 -19.36 -10.10 2.70
CA TYR A 229 -18.66 -9.03 3.44
C TYR A 229 -18.15 -9.48 4.83
N GLY A 230 -18.84 -10.45 5.44
CA GLY A 230 -18.50 -11.08 6.72
C GLY A 230 -17.22 -11.93 6.71
N SER A 231 -16.68 -12.26 5.54
CA SER A 231 -15.48 -13.08 5.34
C SER A 231 -14.21 -12.28 5.71
N SER A 232 -13.19 -12.21 4.84
CA SER A 232 -11.92 -11.56 5.08
C SER A 232 -12.07 -10.08 5.47
N ILE A 233 -12.97 -9.31 4.82
CA ILE A 233 -13.10 -7.86 5.03
C ILE A 233 -13.52 -7.55 6.47
N ALA A 234 -14.68 -8.06 6.92
CA ALA A 234 -15.20 -7.73 8.24
C ALA A 234 -14.58 -8.56 9.36
N SER A 235 -14.22 -9.83 9.11
CA SER A 235 -13.74 -10.72 10.18
C SER A 235 -12.26 -10.54 10.51
N TRP A 236 -11.42 -10.31 9.50
CA TRP A 236 -9.97 -10.22 9.67
C TRP A 236 -9.44 -8.83 9.34
N PHE A 237 -9.59 -8.34 8.11
CA PHE A 237 -8.92 -7.12 7.67
C PHE A 237 -9.30 -5.94 8.56
N LYS A 238 -10.60 -5.65 8.75
CA LYS A 238 -11.04 -4.53 9.59
C LYS A 238 -10.69 -4.69 11.07
N LYS A 239 -10.59 -5.91 11.59
CA LYS A 239 -10.43 -6.19 13.03
C LYS A 239 -8.99 -6.39 13.47
N GLN A 240 -8.13 -6.91 12.60
CA GLN A 240 -6.82 -7.45 12.97
C GLN A 240 -5.66 -6.87 12.16
N TYR A 241 -5.85 -6.52 10.89
CA TYR A 241 -4.75 -6.00 10.07
C TYR A 241 -4.31 -4.62 10.59
N PRO A 242 -3.02 -4.42 10.96
CA PRO A 242 -2.53 -3.19 11.58
C PRO A 242 -2.52 -2.03 10.58
N LYS A 243 -3.32 -0.99 10.83
CA LYS A 243 -3.52 0.11 9.86
C LYS A 243 -2.71 1.36 10.15
N GLN A 244 -2.02 1.43 11.28
CA GLN A 244 -1.37 2.66 11.77
C GLN A 244 -2.30 3.89 11.70
N ASN A 245 -3.57 3.71 12.10
CA ASN A 245 -4.63 4.72 12.02
C ASN A 245 -4.91 5.29 10.62
N LYS A 246 -4.54 4.58 9.54
CA LYS A 246 -4.87 4.95 8.17
C LYS A 246 -6.22 4.39 7.73
N THR A 247 -6.94 5.18 6.94
CA THR A 247 -8.21 4.78 6.33
C THR A 247 -7.94 4.09 5.00
N PHE A 248 -8.49 2.89 4.82
CA PHE A 248 -8.31 2.10 3.59
C PHE A 248 -9.53 2.19 2.68
N GLU A 249 -9.28 2.40 1.39
CA GLU A 249 -10.22 2.09 0.30
C GLU A 249 -10.26 0.57 0.12
N ILE A 250 -11.45 -0.01 0.03
CA ILE A 250 -11.61 -1.46 -0.07
C ILE A 250 -12.27 -1.82 -1.40
N TYR A 251 -11.62 -2.69 -2.17
CA TYR A 251 -12.19 -3.32 -3.36
C TYR A 251 -12.51 -4.78 -3.06
N ALA A 252 -13.77 -5.16 -3.20
CA ALA A 252 -14.23 -6.54 -3.09
C ALA A 252 -14.47 -7.09 -4.50
N ILE A 253 -13.77 -8.14 -4.90
CA ILE A 253 -13.94 -8.78 -6.21
C ILE A 253 -14.68 -10.09 -5.98
N GLU A 254 -15.88 -10.21 -6.54
CA GLU A 254 -16.76 -11.36 -6.31
C GLU A 254 -17.63 -11.65 -7.53
N ALA A 255 -17.50 -12.85 -8.08
CA ALA A 255 -18.22 -13.27 -9.28
C ALA A 255 -19.62 -13.82 -8.95
N ASP A 256 -19.81 -14.46 -7.80
CA ASP A 256 -21.10 -15.02 -7.41
C ASP A 256 -22.07 -13.93 -6.96
N LYS A 257 -23.12 -13.74 -7.78
CA LYS A 257 -24.21 -12.78 -7.58
C LYS A 257 -24.90 -12.92 -6.22
N HIS A 258 -24.88 -14.10 -5.62
CA HIS A 258 -25.46 -14.35 -4.30
C HIS A 258 -24.88 -13.45 -3.19
N PHE A 259 -23.63 -13.02 -3.31
CA PHE A 259 -23.00 -12.17 -2.30
C PHE A 259 -23.14 -10.67 -2.58
N HIS A 260 -23.52 -10.27 -3.78
CA HIS A 260 -23.47 -8.86 -4.23
C HIS A 260 -24.32 -7.93 -3.36
N ASP A 261 -25.51 -8.36 -2.96
CA ASP A 261 -26.42 -7.57 -2.13
C ASP A 261 -25.84 -7.21 -0.76
N GLN A 262 -24.92 -8.02 -0.24
CA GLN A 262 -24.27 -7.77 1.04
C GLN A 262 -23.35 -6.54 1.02
N TYR A 263 -22.89 -6.14 -0.17
CA TYR A 263 -21.99 -5.00 -0.37
C TYR A 263 -22.72 -3.68 -0.63
N LYS A 264 -23.95 -3.71 -1.17
CA LYS A 264 -24.72 -2.50 -1.55
C LYS A 264 -24.83 -1.45 -0.43
N SER A 265 -24.90 -1.89 0.82
CA SER A 265 -25.05 -1.02 2.00
C SER A 265 -23.73 -0.65 2.69
N LYS A 266 -22.58 -1.13 2.21
CA LYS A 266 -21.29 -1.01 2.91
C LYS A 266 -20.52 0.21 2.41
N LYS A 267 -20.58 1.29 3.19
CA LYS A 267 -19.78 2.49 2.94
C LYS A 267 -18.27 2.16 2.94
N GLY A 268 -17.55 2.74 1.99
CA GLY A 268 -16.10 2.56 1.84
C GLY A 268 -15.69 1.21 1.27
N VAL A 269 -16.61 0.44 0.67
CA VAL A 269 -16.32 -0.79 -0.06
C VAL A 269 -16.89 -0.68 -1.48
N THR A 270 -16.03 -0.87 -2.47
CA THR A 270 -16.39 -0.93 -3.89
C THR A 270 -16.44 -2.39 -4.32
N LEU A 271 -17.62 -2.88 -4.70
CA LEU A 271 -17.78 -4.20 -5.28
C LEU A 271 -17.45 -4.17 -6.78
N LEU A 272 -16.57 -5.06 -7.21
CA LEU A 272 -16.36 -5.43 -8.61
C LEU A 272 -17.05 -6.79 -8.84
N PRO A 273 -18.24 -6.82 -9.47
CA PRO A 273 -19.07 -8.02 -9.62
C PRO A 273 -18.57 -8.91 -10.77
N TYR A 274 -17.27 -9.23 -10.77
CA TYR A 274 -16.56 -9.93 -11.84
C TYR A 274 -15.62 -10.99 -11.26
N ALA A 275 -15.23 -11.95 -12.08
CA ALA A 275 -14.12 -12.85 -11.77
C ALA A 275 -12.78 -12.17 -12.12
N ALA A 276 -11.85 -12.09 -11.16
CA ALA A 276 -10.49 -11.71 -11.45
C ALA A 276 -9.84 -12.75 -12.36
N TRP A 277 -9.43 -12.33 -13.56
CA TRP A 277 -8.97 -13.25 -14.60
C TRP A 277 -7.79 -12.68 -15.39
N VAL A 278 -7.25 -13.48 -16.33
CA VAL A 278 -6.06 -13.13 -17.10
C VAL A 278 -6.35 -12.24 -18.31
N LYS A 279 -7.61 -12.14 -18.73
CA LYS A 279 -8.11 -11.28 -19.82
C LYS A 279 -9.62 -11.06 -19.67
N ASN A 280 -10.17 -10.10 -20.43
CA ASN A 280 -11.63 -9.88 -20.47
C ASN A 280 -12.29 -10.97 -21.33
N GLU A 281 -13.10 -11.85 -20.73
CA GLU A 281 -13.89 -12.86 -21.45
C GLU A 281 -15.06 -13.40 -20.61
N SER A 282 -16.04 -14.03 -21.26
CA SER A 282 -17.07 -14.82 -20.58
C SER A 282 -16.46 -16.11 -20.05
N LEU A 283 -16.84 -16.49 -18.83
CA LEU A 283 -16.37 -17.69 -18.14
C LEU A 283 -17.57 -18.46 -17.58
N THR A 284 -17.37 -19.76 -17.34
CA THR A 284 -18.36 -20.59 -16.64
C THR A 284 -18.02 -20.70 -15.17
N PHE A 285 -18.99 -20.45 -14.30
CA PHE A 285 -18.88 -20.63 -12.86
C PHE A 285 -19.57 -21.92 -12.43
N GLU A 286 -18.79 -22.89 -11.97
CA GLU A 286 -19.28 -24.18 -11.50
C GLU A 286 -19.35 -24.22 -9.98
N ILE A 287 -20.54 -24.47 -9.45
CA ILE A 287 -20.74 -24.65 -8.00
C ILE A 287 -20.88 -26.14 -7.73
N ASN A 288 -19.86 -26.71 -7.07
CA ASN A 288 -19.92 -28.09 -6.63
C ASN A 288 -20.95 -28.20 -5.49
N GLN A 289 -22.13 -28.75 -5.77
CA GLN A 289 -23.07 -29.16 -4.73
C GLN A 289 -22.62 -30.51 -4.17
N THR A 290 -22.31 -30.57 -2.88
CA THR A 290 -22.18 -31.85 -2.17
C THR A 290 -23.55 -32.51 -2.05
N PRO A 291 -23.74 -33.78 -2.49
CA PRO A 291 -25.02 -34.46 -2.35
C PRO A 291 -25.42 -34.58 -0.87
N GLY A 292 -26.56 -34.01 -0.48
CA GLY A 292 -27.15 -34.15 0.86
C GLY A 292 -27.36 -32.87 1.68
N ASP A 293 -27.04 -31.68 1.17
CA ASP A 293 -27.27 -30.42 1.88
C ASP A 293 -28.65 -29.81 1.49
N GLU A 294 -29.72 -30.24 2.17
CA GLU A 294 -31.09 -29.72 1.95
C GLU A 294 -31.32 -28.31 2.53
N ASN A 295 -30.30 -27.66 3.10
CA ASN A 295 -30.40 -26.30 3.66
C ASN A 295 -29.63 -25.28 2.82
N VAL A 296 -30.31 -24.78 1.78
CA VAL A 296 -29.82 -23.73 0.86
C VAL A 296 -29.42 -22.43 1.59
N GLU A 297 -29.89 -22.21 2.82
CA GLU A 297 -29.60 -20.99 3.60
C GLU A 297 -28.23 -20.96 4.30
N LYS A 298 -27.48 -22.06 4.38
CA LYS A 298 -26.18 -22.09 5.10
C LYS A 298 -24.98 -22.69 4.37
N GLY A 299 -25.12 -23.15 3.13
CA GLY A 299 -24.08 -23.99 2.52
C GLY A 299 -23.94 -23.93 1.00
N ARG A 300 -24.00 -22.76 0.35
CA ARG A 300 -23.55 -22.70 -1.06
C ARG A 300 -22.04 -22.97 -1.11
N GLY A 301 -21.65 -24.01 -1.85
CA GLY A 301 -20.25 -24.42 -2.05
C GLY A 301 -19.42 -23.34 -2.73
N MET A 302 -18.10 -23.37 -2.55
CA MET A 302 -17.20 -22.43 -3.24
C MET A 302 -17.17 -22.78 -4.74
N GLY A 303 -17.61 -21.83 -5.57
CA GLY A 303 -17.66 -22.02 -7.01
C GLY A 303 -16.29 -21.85 -7.66
N ARG A 304 -16.13 -22.42 -8.86
CA ARG A 304 -14.88 -22.43 -9.60
C ARG A 304 -15.07 -21.85 -10.98
N ILE A 305 -14.06 -21.14 -11.43
CA ILE A 305 -14.01 -20.56 -12.76
C ILE A 305 -13.37 -21.58 -13.70
N GLN A 306 -14.03 -21.85 -14.83
CA GLN A 306 -13.45 -22.58 -15.95
C GLN A 306 -13.60 -21.77 -17.25
N PRO A 307 -12.65 -21.87 -18.20
CA PRO A 307 -12.86 -21.41 -19.57
C PRO A 307 -14.03 -22.14 -20.22
N VAL A 308 -14.73 -21.49 -21.16
CA VAL A 308 -15.82 -22.12 -21.91
C VAL A 308 -15.23 -23.18 -22.86
N GLU A 309 -15.20 -24.45 -22.44
CA GLU A 309 -14.91 -25.58 -23.33
C GLU A 309 -16.21 -26.14 -23.93
N SER A 310 -16.22 -26.34 -25.26
CA SER A 310 -17.31 -27.02 -25.96
C SER A 310 -17.20 -28.53 -25.75
N GLY A 311 -17.71 -29.05 -24.63
CA GLY A 311 -17.65 -30.48 -24.34
C GLY A 311 -18.46 -30.84 -23.10
N GLY A 312 -19.45 -31.71 -23.26
CA GLY A 312 -20.51 -31.91 -22.27
C GLY A 312 -20.13 -32.73 -21.05
N GLY A 313 -20.84 -32.41 -19.96
CA GLY A 313 -21.19 -33.34 -18.90
C GLY A 313 -20.56 -33.03 -17.54
N ILE A 314 -21.33 -32.41 -16.64
CA ILE A 314 -21.56 -32.79 -15.23
C ILE A 314 -22.65 -31.87 -14.64
N VAL A 315 -23.51 -32.45 -13.79
CA VAL A 315 -24.70 -31.87 -13.17
C VAL A 315 -24.30 -30.82 -12.12
N GLY A 316 -24.32 -29.54 -12.49
CA GLY A 316 -24.18 -28.40 -11.58
C GLY A 316 -24.82 -27.16 -12.20
N SER A 317 -25.25 -26.19 -11.38
CA SER A 317 -25.70 -24.88 -11.90
C SER A 317 -24.48 -24.16 -12.48
N VAL A 318 -24.40 -24.09 -13.82
CA VAL A 318 -23.38 -23.32 -14.53
C VAL A 318 -23.91 -21.91 -14.73
N ASP A 319 -23.40 -20.97 -13.95
CA ASP A 319 -23.71 -19.54 -14.14
C ASP A 319 -22.67 -18.96 -15.11
N GLU A 320 -23.11 -18.31 -16.19
CA GLU A 320 -22.21 -17.49 -17.02
C GLU A 320 -21.82 -16.24 -16.23
N ILE A 321 -20.52 -16.03 -16.07
CA ILE A 321 -19.93 -14.90 -15.35
C ILE A 321 -18.93 -14.18 -16.24
N GLN A 322 -18.72 -12.90 -15.95
CA GLN A 322 -17.75 -12.09 -16.67
C GLN A 322 -16.41 -12.09 -15.94
N GLY A 323 -15.36 -12.58 -16.63
CA GLY A 323 -13.98 -12.37 -16.23
C GLY A 323 -13.45 -11.03 -16.73
N PHE A 324 -12.55 -10.40 -15.97
CA PHE A 324 -11.84 -9.20 -16.39
C PHE A 324 -10.32 -9.36 -16.23
N ASP A 325 -9.54 -8.66 -17.06
CA ASP A 325 -8.07 -8.59 -16.92
C ASP A 325 -7.73 -7.86 -15.61
N PHE A 326 -7.47 -8.64 -14.56
CA PHE A 326 -7.14 -8.10 -13.25
C PHE A 326 -5.81 -7.35 -13.25
N ALA A 327 -4.85 -7.78 -14.07
CA ALA A 327 -3.54 -7.15 -14.14
C ALA A 327 -3.64 -5.76 -14.78
N GLU A 328 -4.43 -5.63 -15.86
CA GLU A 328 -4.72 -4.35 -16.50
C GLU A 328 -5.50 -3.43 -15.56
N TRP A 329 -6.55 -3.94 -14.90
CA TRP A 329 -7.32 -3.16 -13.93
C TRP A 329 -6.44 -2.64 -12.78
N LEU A 330 -5.56 -3.48 -12.22
CA LEU A 330 -4.67 -3.07 -11.14
C LEU A 330 -3.76 -1.92 -11.59
N LYS A 331 -3.13 -2.03 -12.77
CA LYS A 331 -2.26 -0.99 -13.33
C LYS A 331 -2.98 0.32 -13.63
N ASN A 332 -4.28 0.27 -13.90
CA ASN A 332 -5.10 1.45 -14.12
C ASN A 332 -5.69 2.05 -12.83
N THR A 333 -5.66 1.28 -11.73
CA THR A 333 -6.31 1.67 -10.46
C THR A 333 -5.31 2.19 -9.43
N VAL A 334 -4.09 1.64 -9.39
CA VAL A 334 -3.09 1.95 -8.36
C VAL A 334 -1.77 2.39 -8.96
N THR A 335 -0.96 3.07 -8.16
CA THR A 335 0.39 3.54 -8.51
C THR A 335 1.41 3.09 -7.48
N GLU A 336 2.71 3.21 -7.76
CA GLU A 336 3.78 2.90 -6.80
C GLU A 336 3.76 3.76 -5.53
N LYS A 337 3.04 4.90 -5.54
CA LYS A 337 2.86 5.78 -4.39
C LYS A 337 1.76 5.33 -3.44
N ASP A 338 0.90 4.41 -3.89
CA ASP A 338 -0.15 3.82 -3.06
C ASP A 338 0.44 2.74 -2.13
N PHE A 339 -0.29 2.44 -1.05
CA PHE A 339 -0.04 1.28 -0.20
C PHE A 339 -1.09 0.23 -0.49
N VAL A 340 -0.67 -0.90 -1.07
CA VAL A 340 -1.62 -1.90 -1.58
C VAL A 340 -1.46 -3.24 -0.88
N VAL A 341 -2.54 -3.69 -0.26
CA VAL A 341 -2.65 -4.99 0.38
C VAL A 341 -3.65 -5.83 -0.41
N MET A 342 -3.28 -7.06 -0.76
CA MET A 342 -4.15 -7.96 -1.50
C MET A 342 -4.36 -9.27 -0.74
N LYS A 343 -5.61 -9.69 -0.56
CA LYS A 343 -5.94 -11.08 -0.20
C LYS A 343 -6.50 -11.78 -1.43
N MET A 344 -6.09 -13.02 -1.68
CA MET A 344 -6.52 -13.79 -2.84
C MET A 344 -6.88 -15.23 -2.45
N ASP A 345 -8.06 -15.65 -2.88
CA ASP A 345 -8.68 -16.95 -2.64
C ASP A 345 -9.70 -17.18 -3.76
N ILE A 346 -9.25 -17.81 -4.86
CA ILE A 346 -9.99 -17.87 -6.13
C ILE A 346 -10.04 -19.30 -6.67
N GLU A 347 -10.06 -20.26 -5.76
CA GLU A 347 -10.48 -21.64 -6.03
C GLU A 347 -9.71 -22.34 -7.16
N GLY A 348 -8.39 -22.12 -7.23
CA GLY A 348 -7.47 -22.83 -8.14
C GLY A 348 -6.88 -21.96 -9.24
N THR A 349 -7.51 -20.84 -9.55
CA THR A 349 -7.07 -19.92 -10.61
C THR A 349 -5.87 -19.04 -10.21
N GLU A 350 -5.34 -19.22 -8.99
CA GLU A 350 -4.11 -18.56 -8.54
C GLU A 350 -2.93 -18.89 -9.47
N PHE A 351 -2.92 -20.09 -10.05
CA PHE A 351 -1.88 -20.57 -10.96
C PHE A 351 -1.94 -19.96 -12.37
N ASP A 352 -3.01 -19.25 -12.71
CA ASP A 352 -3.12 -18.47 -13.95
C ASP A 352 -2.88 -16.98 -13.64
N LEU A 353 -3.52 -16.49 -12.58
CA LEU A 353 -3.52 -15.08 -12.23
C LEU A 353 -2.19 -14.57 -11.67
N ILE A 354 -1.55 -15.32 -10.77
CA ILE A 354 -0.26 -14.88 -10.20
C ILE A 354 0.84 -14.83 -11.28
N PRO A 355 1.01 -15.84 -12.16
CA PRO A 355 1.95 -15.73 -13.28
C PRO A 355 1.65 -14.53 -14.19
N ARG A 356 0.38 -14.26 -14.51
CA ARG A 356 -0.01 -13.08 -15.29
C ARG A 356 0.39 -11.76 -14.60
N LEU A 357 0.18 -11.64 -13.28
CA LEU A 357 0.60 -10.47 -12.51
C LEU A 357 2.13 -10.29 -12.51
N ILE A 358 2.88 -11.39 -12.48
CA ILE A 358 4.35 -11.38 -12.59
C ILE A 358 4.78 -10.97 -13.99
N GLU A 359 4.19 -11.55 -15.04
CA GLU A 359 4.55 -11.31 -16.44
C GLU A 359 4.29 -9.87 -16.89
N THR A 360 3.24 -9.25 -16.37
CA THR A 360 2.82 -7.88 -16.72
C THR A 360 3.46 -6.80 -15.85
N GLY A 361 4.21 -7.20 -14.81
CA GLY A 361 4.75 -6.32 -13.78
C GLY A 361 3.71 -5.74 -12.82
N ALA A 362 2.43 -6.13 -12.94
CA ALA A 362 1.36 -5.63 -12.06
C ALA A 362 1.59 -6.02 -10.59
N ILE A 363 2.24 -7.17 -10.33
CA ILE A 363 2.57 -7.61 -8.97
C ILE A 363 3.46 -6.61 -8.21
N CYS A 364 4.24 -5.78 -8.91
CA CYS A 364 5.16 -4.82 -8.30
C CYS A 364 4.43 -3.66 -7.60
N LEU A 365 3.15 -3.45 -7.94
CA LEU A 365 2.27 -2.44 -7.35
C LEU A 365 1.67 -2.88 -6.01
N ILE A 366 1.89 -4.14 -5.60
CA ILE A 366 1.35 -4.70 -4.37
C ILE A 366 2.45 -4.76 -3.31
N ASP A 367 2.20 -4.16 -2.14
CA ASP A 367 3.16 -4.15 -1.03
C ASP A 367 3.09 -5.44 -0.19
N GLU A 368 1.88 -5.99 0.00
CA GLU A 368 1.65 -7.17 0.84
C GLU A 368 0.55 -8.08 0.27
N VAL A 369 0.79 -9.40 0.26
CA VAL A 369 -0.11 -10.41 -0.31
C VAL A 369 -0.45 -11.50 0.71
N PHE A 370 -1.73 -11.79 0.87
CA PHE A 370 -2.26 -12.93 1.60
C PHE A 370 -2.87 -13.91 0.59
N LEU A 371 -2.17 -15.01 0.32
CA LEU A 371 -2.57 -15.93 -0.74
C LEU A 371 -3.02 -17.27 -0.15
N GLU A 372 -4.29 -17.61 -0.38
CA GLU A 372 -4.78 -18.98 -0.23
C GLU A 372 -4.55 -19.74 -1.53
N CYS A 373 -3.56 -20.62 -1.54
CA CYS A 373 -3.24 -21.44 -2.70
C CYS A 373 -3.99 -22.76 -2.64
N HIS A 374 -4.73 -23.07 -3.71
CA HIS A 374 -5.53 -24.28 -3.81
C HIS A 374 -4.78 -25.43 -4.48
N TYR A 375 -4.77 -26.61 -3.85
CA TYR A 375 -4.02 -27.78 -4.29
C TYR A 375 -4.72 -29.09 -3.88
N ASN A 376 -4.27 -30.21 -4.43
CA ASN A 376 -4.80 -31.56 -4.23
C ASN A 376 -4.54 -32.12 -2.82
N ARG A 377 -5.26 -31.60 -1.83
CA ARG A 377 -5.14 -31.98 -0.40
C ARG A 377 -5.42 -33.45 -0.14
N TRP A 378 -4.82 -34.02 0.90
CA TRP A 378 -5.22 -35.32 1.44
C TRP A 378 -6.68 -35.33 1.91
N GLN A 379 -7.42 -36.38 1.55
CA GLN A 379 -8.82 -36.52 1.97
C GLN A 379 -8.92 -37.02 3.41
N LYS A 380 -9.76 -36.37 4.22
CA LYS A 380 -9.97 -36.77 5.63
C LYS A 380 -10.65 -38.13 5.77
N CYS A 381 -11.56 -38.48 4.86
CA CYS A 381 -12.29 -39.75 4.90
C CYS A 381 -11.43 -40.97 4.59
N CYS A 382 -10.35 -40.75 3.85
CA CYS A 382 -9.78 -41.78 2.98
C CYS A 382 -8.25 -41.66 3.01
N PRO A 383 -7.59 -42.27 4.01
CA PRO A 383 -6.13 -42.21 4.16
C PRO A 383 -5.41 -42.67 2.89
N GLY A 384 -4.40 -41.91 2.46
CA GLY A 384 -3.65 -42.20 1.23
C GLY A 384 -4.32 -41.73 -0.07
N VAL A 385 -5.54 -41.20 0.00
CA VAL A 385 -6.25 -40.65 -1.17
C VAL A 385 -6.15 -39.12 -1.18
N ARG A 386 -5.77 -38.56 -2.34
CA ARG A 386 -5.79 -37.09 -2.56
C ARG A 386 -7.11 -36.66 -3.17
N SER A 387 -7.51 -35.43 -2.90
CA SER A 387 -8.68 -34.82 -3.51
C SER A 387 -8.42 -34.57 -5.00
N PRO A 388 -9.29 -35.03 -5.91
CA PRO A 388 -9.19 -34.69 -7.32
C PRO A 388 -9.64 -33.25 -7.60
N LYS A 389 -10.10 -32.51 -6.58
CA LYS A 389 -10.65 -31.16 -6.68
C LYS A 389 -9.67 -30.22 -7.41
N TYR A 390 -8.36 -30.33 -7.18
CA TYR A 390 -7.37 -29.53 -7.91
C TYR A 390 -6.30 -30.45 -8.48
N GLN A 391 -5.67 -30.03 -9.58
CA GLN A 391 -4.57 -30.80 -10.18
C GLN A 391 -3.20 -30.48 -9.55
N LYS A 392 -3.06 -29.25 -9.03
CA LYS A 392 -1.79 -28.74 -8.52
C LYS A 392 -1.44 -29.33 -7.17
N THR A 393 -0.15 -29.45 -6.89
CA THR A 393 0.40 -30.00 -5.65
C THR A 393 0.76 -28.91 -4.65
N TYR A 394 0.90 -29.28 -3.37
CA TYR A 394 1.41 -28.36 -2.35
C TYR A 394 2.80 -27.81 -2.69
N GLY A 395 3.67 -28.63 -3.31
CA GLY A 395 5.00 -28.20 -3.74
C GLY A 395 4.93 -27.06 -4.76
N GLN A 396 4.00 -27.15 -5.72
CA GLN A 396 3.77 -26.08 -6.70
C GLN A 396 3.26 -24.78 -6.05
N CYS A 397 2.39 -24.87 -5.03
CA CYS A 397 2.03 -23.71 -4.22
C CYS A 397 3.27 -23.10 -3.55
N LEU A 398 4.10 -23.92 -2.90
CA LEU A 398 5.30 -23.47 -2.22
C LEU A 398 6.28 -22.76 -3.18
N ASP A 399 6.42 -23.25 -4.41
CA ASP A 399 7.26 -22.62 -5.42
C ASP A 399 6.69 -21.29 -5.90
N LEU A 400 5.36 -21.15 -5.97
CA LEU A 400 4.69 -19.87 -6.23
C LEU A 400 5.01 -18.84 -5.14
N PHE A 401 4.90 -19.23 -3.86
CA PHE A 401 5.27 -18.37 -2.72
C PHE A 401 6.75 -17.96 -2.76
N LYS A 402 7.66 -18.89 -3.04
CA LYS A 402 9.09 -18.59 -3.18
C LYS A 402 9.35 -17.61 -4.32
N SER A 403 8.70 -17.81 -5.47
CA SER A 403 8.83 -16.93 -6.65
C SER A 403 8.41 -15.48 -6.33
N LEU A 404 7.30 -15.31 -5.60
CA LEU A 404 6.85 -14.00 -5.13
C LEU A 404 7.86 -13.35 -4.16
N ARG A 405 8.35 -14.11 -3.16
CA ARG A 405 9.36 -13.61 -2.20
C ARG A 405 10.68 -13.24 -2.88
N GLN A 406 11.13 -14.01 -3.87
CA GLN A 406 12.32 -13.68 -4.68
C GLN A 406 12.17 -12.38 -5.47
N ARG A 407 10.92 -11.96 -5.75
CA ARG A 407 10.58 -10.69 -6.39
C ARG A 407 10.31 -9.56 -5.40
N GLY A 408 10.64 -9.76 -4.11
CA GLY A 408 10.48 -8.74 -3.09
C GLY A 408 9.03 -8.46 -2.69
N VAL A 409 8.11 -9.36 -3.04
CA VAL A 409 6.71 -9.29 -2.61
C VAL A 409 6.62 -9.96 -1.25
N LEU A 410 6.12 -9.24 -0.25
CA LEU A 410 5.84 -9.81 1.05
C LEU A 410 4.56 -10.65 0.94
N VAL A 411 4.72 -11.97 0.78
CA VAL A 411 3.60 -12.90 0.67
C VAL A 411 3.51 -13.82 1.90
N HIS A 412 2.27 -13.97 2.38
CA HIS A 412 1.87 -14.79 3.50
C HIS A 412 1.03 -15.98 3.02
N GLN A 413 1.30 -17.17 3.55
CA GLN A 413 0.48 -18.36 3.30
C GLN A 413 -0.82 -18.28 4.10
N TRP A 414 -1.94 -18.19 3.38
CA TRP A 414 -3.30 -18.08 3.93
C TRP A 414 -4.09 -19.37 3.66
N TRP A 415 -5.07 -19.70 4.52
CA TRP A 415 -5.80 -20.99 4.48
C TRP A 415 -7.23 -20.88 5.03
#